data_AF-A0A1H8MRW5-F1
#
_entry.id   AF-A0A1H8MRW5-F1
#
_cell.length_a   1.000
_cell.length_b   1.000
_cell.length_c   1.000
_cell.angle_alpha   90.00
_cell.angle_beta   90.00
_cell.angle_gamma   90.00
#
_symmetry.space_group_name_H-M   'P 1'
#
loop_
_entity.id
_entity.type
_entity.pdbx_description
1 polymer ?
#
loop_
_entity_poly.entity_id
_entity_poly.type
_entity_poly.pdbx_seq_one_letter_code
_entity_poly.pdbx_strand_id
1 'polypeptide(L)'
;MTQTQALTKTLVFPLDVQSGNESLLHDARLECRRVFNEVLRLNYDGWGWNEIEDVVEQNADLVQNTAQRVIDKAFDALDNYYDNDDWGRPWYKHETFPLRMNYSEGYNLFLEDEAVRFRISTKPYNHVKGKLRGTQD
;
A
#
# COMPACT_ATOMS: atom_id res chain seq x y z
N MET A 1 -6.53 -13.60 33.80
CA MET A 1 -5.44 -14.04 32.90
C MET A 1 -5.12 -12.86 32.00
N THR A 2 -4.02 -12.16 32.27
CA THR A 2 -3.52 -11.04 31.44
C THR A 2 -2.79 -11.62 30.25
N GLN A 3 -3.33 -11.41 29.05
CA GLN A 3 -2.69 -11.81 27.81
C GLN A 3 -1.47 -10.90 27.61
N THR A 4 -0.27 -11.45 27.81
CA THR A 4 0.99 -10.73 27.54
C THR A 4 1.03 -10.42 26.04
N GLN A 5 0.78 -9.17 25.65
CA GLN A 5 0.96 -8.74 24.27
C GLN A 5 2.42 -9.03 23.88
N ALA A 6 2.61 -9.88 22.88
CA ALA A 6 3.94 -10.15 22.34
C ALA A 6 4.52 -8.84 21.81
N LEU A 7 5.69 -8.45 22.33
CA LEU A 7 6.47 -7.32 21.82
C LEU A 7 6.75 -7.56 20.33
N THR A 8 6.08 -6.81 19.47
CA THR A 8 6.31 -6.90 18.02
C THR A 8 7.50 -6.01 17.68
N LYS A 9 8.61 -6.61 17.21
CA LYS A 9 9.75 -5.87 16.66
C LYS A 9 9.57 -5.74 15.16
N THR A 10 9.48 -4.51 14.65
CA THR A 10 9.47 -4.25 13.21
C THR A 10 10.90 -4.07 12.73
N LEU A 11 11.29 -4.80 11.69
CA LEU A 11 12.58 -4.64 11.03
C LEU A 11 12.41 -3.82 9.75
N VAL A 12 13.32 -2.89 9.52
CA VAL A 12 13.33 -2.02 8.33
C VAL A 12 14.58 -2.34 7.52
N PHE A 13 14.39 -2.73 6.26
CA PHE A 13 15.50 -3.10 5.37
C PHE A 13 15.47 -2.22 4.12
N PRO A 14 16.63 -1.70 3.65
CA PRO A 14 16.76 -1.27 2.27
C PRO A 14 16.54 -2.46 1.32
N LEU A 15 15.93 -2.17 0.17
CA LEU A 15 15.78 -3.14 -0.91
C LEU A 15 17.02 -3.10 -1.79
N ASP A 16 17.76 -4.21 -1.86
CA ASP A 16 18.85 -4.40 -2.84
C ASP A 16 18.24 -5.01 -4.12
N VAL A 17 17.79 -4.15 -5.04
CA VAL A 17 17.13 -4.55 -6.28
C VAL A 17 18.16 -5.17 -7.24
N GLN A 18 17.89 -6.40 -7.67
CA GLN A 18 18.79 -7.16 -8.56
C GLN A 18 18.22 -7.38 -9.96
N SER A 19 16.90 -7.30 -10.12
CA SER A 19 16.25 -7.42 -11.43
C SER A 19 14.85 -6.81 -11.44
N GLY A 20 14.37 -6.49 -12.65
CA GLY A 20 13.13 -5.74 -12.87
C GLY A 20 13.38 -4.24 -12.98
N ASN A 21 12.33 -3.49 -13.31
CA ASN A 21 12.41 -2.04 -13.40
C ASN A 21 12.08 -1.42 -12.04
N GLU A 22 13.07 -0.84 -11.37
CA GLU A 22 12.92 -0.21 -10.05
C GLU A 22 11.96 0.99 -10.08
N SER A 23 11.82 1.68 -11.22
CA SER A 23 10.87 2.80 -11.35
C SER A 23 9.44 2.38 -11.01
N LEU A 24 9.10 1.11 -11.23
CA LEU A 24 7.78 0.55 -10.91
C LEU A 24 7.41 0.68 -9.42
N LEU A 25 8.40 0.72 -8.51
CA LEU A 25 8.14 0.95 -7.09
C LEU A 25 7.78 2.41 -6.81
N HIS A 26 8.42 3.34 -7.52
CA HIS A 26 8.10 4.77 -7.42
C HIS A 26 6.74 5.07 -8.07
N ASP A 27 6.53 4.56 -9.28
CA ASP A 27 5.28 4.72 -10.04
C ASP A 27 4.09 4.16 -9.25
N ALA A 28 4.26 3.02 -8.58
CA ALA A 28 3.21 2.46 -7.72
C ALA A 28 2.84 3.37 -6.54
N ARG A 29 3.81 4.07 -5.94
CA ARG A 29 3.53 5.02 -4.85
C ARG A 29 2.82 6.28 -5.36
N LEU A 30 3.10 6.71 -6.59
CA LEU A 30 2.34 7.77 -7.26
C LEU A 30 0.91 7.31 -7.59
N GLU A 31 0.75 6.05 -7.98
CA GLU A 31 -0.56 5.47 -8.25
C GLU A 31 -1.38 5.28 -6.97
N CYS A 32 -0.77 4.84 -5.86
CA CYS A 32 -1.44 4.82 -4.54
C CYS A 32 -1.93 6.23 -4.14
N ARG A 33 -1.14 7.28 -4.43
CA ARG A 33 -1.57 8.67 -4.19
C ARG A 33 -2.78 9.01 -5.06
N ARG A 34 -2.76 8.65 -6.34
CA ARG A 34 -3.87 8.88 -7.27
C ARG A 34 -5.14 8.20 -6.77
N VAL A 35 -5.07 6.91 -6.46
CA VAL A 35 -6.19 6.10 -5.93
C VAL A 35 -6.77 6.73 -4.66
N PHE A 36 -5.93 7.04 -3.66
CA PHE A 36 -6.38 7.66 -2.42
C PHE A 36 -7.09 9.00 -2.67
N ASN A 37 -6.51 9.88 -3.49
CA ASN A 37 -7.10 11.18 -3.81
C ASN A 37 -8.39 11.05 -4.62
N GLU A 38 -8.49 10.04 -5.48
CA GLU A 38 -9.67 9.81 -6.31
C GLU A 38 -10.87 9.38 -5.46
N VAL A 39 -10.65 8.52 -4.45
CA VAL A 39 -11.68 8.20 -3.44
C VAL A 39 -12.18 9.46 -2.76
N LEU A 40 -11.26 10.32 -2.29
CA LEU A 40 -11.65 11.58 -1.66
C LEU A 40 -12.44 12.48 -2.62
N ARG A 41 -11.97 12.64 -3.86
CA ARG A 41 -12.65 13.45 -4.88
C ARG A 41 -14.07 12.97 -5.14
N LEU A 42 -14.24 11.68 -5.42
CA LEU A 42 -15.56 11.12 -5.71
C LEU A 42 -16.51 11.21 -4.50
N ASN A 43 -16.02 10.95 -3.29
CA ASN A 43 -16.82 11.12 -2.08
C ASN A 43 -17.25 12.58 -1.91
N TYR A 44 -16.37 13.54 -2.22
CA TYR A 44 -16.68 14.97 -2.16
C TYR A 44 -17.65 15.43 -3.25
N ASP A 45 -17.68 14.73 -4.37
CA ASP A 45 -18.67 14.88 -5.43
C ASP A 45 -20.01 14.17 -5.10
N GLY A 46 -20.12 13.52 -3.93
CA GLY A 46 -21.35 12.93 -3.41
C GLY A 46 -21.64 11.50 -3.87
N TRP A 47 -20.64 10.78 -4.40
CA TRP A 47 -20.79 9.39 -4.84
C TRP A 47 -20.96 8.43 -3.66
N GLY A 48 -21.69 7.33 -3.87
CA GLY A 48 -21.82 6.26 -2.89
C GLY A 48 -20.55 5.42 -2.77
N TRP A 49 -20.19 4.98 -1.57
CA TRP A 49 -18.89 4.31 -1.34
C TRP A 49 -18.71 3.03 -2.14
N ASN A 50 -19.76 2.21 -2.31
CA ASN A 50 -19.70 1.02 -3.16
C ASN A 50 -19.38 1.37 -4.63
N GLU A 51 -19.95 2.46 -5.15
CA GLU A 51 -19.69 2.92 -6.52
C GLU A 51 -18.26 3.48 -6.66
N ILE A 52 -17.78 4.15 -5.62
CA ILE A 52 -16.40 4.65 -5.55
C ILE A 52 -15.42 3.46 -5.58
N GLU A 53 -15.64 2.45 -4.74
CA GLU A 53 -14.78 1.26 -4.67
C GLU A 53 -14.69 0.58 -6.03
N ASP A 54 -15.82 0.26 -6.65
CA ASP A 54 -15.88 -0.39 -7.96
C ASP A 54 -15.12 0.39 -9.04
N VAL A 55 -15.37 1.70 -9.15
CA VAL A 55 -14.77 2.53 -10.20
C VAL A 55 -13.29 2.77 -9.94
N VAL A 56 -12.89 3.04 -8.70
CA VAL A 56 -11.49 3.33 -8.38
C VAL A 56 -10.65 2.07 -8.50
N GLU A 57 -11.15 0.91 -8.05
CA GLU A 57 -10.46 -0.36 -8.18
C GLU A 57 -10.25 -0.74 -9.66
N GLN A 58 -11.29 -0.65 -10.49
CA GLN A 58 -11.20 -0.97 -11.92
C GLN A 58 -10.21 -0.08 -12.68
N ASN A 59 -10.06 1.18 -12.24
CA ASN A 59 -9.16 2.14 -12.87
C ASN A 59 -7.76 2.18 -12.23
N ALA A 60 -7.49 1.38 -11.19
CA ALA A 60 -6.20 1.37 -10.52
C ALA A 60 -5.15 0.60 -11.34
N ASP A 61 -4.02 1.24 -11.62
CA ASP A 61 -2.85 0.58 -12.22
C ASP A 61 -1.99 -0.08 -11.14
N LEU A 62 -2.63 -0.93 -10.34
CA LEU A 62 -2.05 -1.69 -9.23
C LEU A 62 -2.54 -3.14 -9.27
N VAL A 63 -1.85 -4.04 -8.56
CA VAL A 63 -2.46 -5.33 -8.21
C VAL A 63 -3.73 -5.07 -7.39
N GLN A 64 -4.83 -5.74 -7.74
CA GLN A 64 -6.17 -5.51 -7.21
C GLN A 64 -6.21 -5.35 -5.68
N ASN A 65 -5.65 -6.31 -4.93
CA ASN A 65 -5.66 -6.27 -3.46
C ASN A 65 -4.82 -5.13 -2.88
N THR A 66 -3.85 -4.60 -3.63
CA THR A 66 -3.11 -3.38 -3.26
C THR A 66 -3.99 -2.14 -3.47
N ALA A 67 -4.75 -2.08 -4.57
CA ALA A 67 -5.71 -1.00 -4.80
C ALA A 67 -6.77 -0.95 -3.69
N GLN A 68 -7.39 -2.10 -3.36
CA GLN A 68 -8.35 -2.23 -2.27
C GLN A 68 -7.80 -1.72 -0.95
N ARG A 69 -6.57 -2.07 -0.56
CA ARG A 69 -5.94 -1.56 0.66
C ARG A 69 -5.77 -0.04 0.70
N VAL A 70 -5.58 0.60 -0.46
CA VAL A 70 -5.49 2.05 -0.54
C VAL A 70 -6.88 2.69 -0.46
N ILE A 71 -7.90 2.05 -1.08
CA ILE A 71 -9.30 2.45 -1.00
C ILE A 71 -9.80 2.35 0.45
N ASP A 72 -9.61 1.20 1.10
CA ASP A 72 -9.90 0.96 2.52
C ASP A 72 -9.30 2.09 3.37
N LYS A 73 -8.05 2.46 3.09
CA LYS A 73 -7.37 3.51 3.86
C LYS A 73 -7.98 4.90 3.67
N ALA A 74 -8.53 5.18 2.48
CA ALA A 74 -9.23 6.43 2.20
C ALA A 74 -10.62 6.44 2.86
N PHE A 75 -11.34 5.32 2.80
CA PHE A 75 -12.60 5.15 3.53
C PHE A 75 -12.42 5.26 5.03
N ASP A 76 -11.42 4.62 5.63
CA ASP A 76 -11.08 4.79 7.05
C ASP A 76 -10.90 6.28 7.40
N ALA A 77 -10.24 7.05 6.53
CA ALA A 77 -9.99 8.47 6.78
C ALA A 77 -11.28 9.30 6.69
N LEU A 78 -12.19 8.95 5.78
CA LEU A 78 -13.50 9.58 5.65
C LEU A 78 -14.43 9.20 6.80
N ASP A 79 -14.46 7.93 7.17
CA ASP A 79 -15.22 7.38 8.30
C ASP A 79 -14.83 8.09 9.59
N ASN A 80 -13.52 8.16 9.88
CA ASN A 80 -13.02 8.90 11.03
C ASN A 80 -13.44 10.38 11.03
N TYR A 81 -13.51 11.02 9.86
CA TYR A 81 -13.95 12.41 9.74
C TYR A 81 -15.45 12.59 9.97
N TYR A 82 -16.29 11.67 9.50
CA TYR A 82 -17.73 11.73 9.71
C TYR A 82 -18.16 11.33 11.12
N ASP A 83 -17.39 10.44 11.76
CA ASP A 83 -17.68 9.94 13.10
C ASP A 83 -17.07 10.78 14.22
N ASN A 84 -16.07 11.63 13.93
CA ASN A 84 -15.35 12.40 14.94
C ASN A 84 -15.14 13.87 14.53
N ASP A 85 -15.82 14.79 15.22
CA ASP A 85 -15.75 16.24 14.98
C ASP A 85 -14.36 16.87 15.24
N ASP A 86 -13.50 16.21 16.03
CA ASP A 86 -12.16 16.71 16.36
C ASP A 86 -11.13 16.53 15.22
N TRP A 87 -11.46 15.73 14.21
CA TRP A 87 -10.55 15.46 13.10
C TRP A 87 -10.95 16.28 11.88
N GLY A 88 -9.99 17.05 11.35
CA GLY A 88 -10.20 17.80 10.12
C GLY A 88 -10.47 16.89 8.92
N ARG A 89 -11.25 17.40 7.95
CA ARG A 89 -11.53 16.73 6.68
C ARG A 89 -10.23 16.21 6.03
N PRO A 90 -10.21 14.97 5.51
CA PRO A 90 -9.05 14.44 4.81
C PRO A 90 -8.65 15.36 3.65
N TRP A 91 -7.35 15.58 3.46
CA TRP A 91 -6.85 16.40 2.36
C TRP A 91 -6.16 15.56 1.29
N TYR A 92 -6.17 16.08 0.07
CA TYR A 92 -5.43 15.50 -1.06
C TYR A 92 -3.94 15.41 -0.77
N LYS A 93 -3.37 14.24 -1.04
CA LYS A 93 -1.94 13.99 -0.90
C LYS A 93 -1.21 14.49 -2.13
N HIS A 94 -0.16 15.28 -1.93
CA HIS A 94 0.65 15.82 -3.02
C HIS A 94 1.93 14.99 -3.24
N GLU A 95 2.48 14.40 -2.19
CA GLU A 95 3.64 13.52 -2.24
C GLU A 95 3.26 12.05 -2.51
N THR A 96 4.25 11.23 -2.83
CA THR A 96 4.09 9.78 -2.99
C THR A 96 3.37 9.18 -1.79
N PHE A 97 2.46 8.24 -2.02
CA PHE A 97 1.72 7.60 -0.95
C PHE A 97 2.35 6.25 -0.58
N PRO A 98 2.32 5.82 0.70
CA PRO A 98 2.86 4.53 1.10
C PRO A 98 2.23 3.38 0.32
N LEU A 99 3.09 2.49 -0.21
CA LEU A 99 2.68 1.26 -0.87
C LEU A 99 2.47 0.15 0.17
N ARG A 100 1.21 -0.07 0.58
CA ARG A 100 0.81 -1.16 1.49
C ARG A 100 0.45 -2.39 0.66
N MET A 101 1.11 -3.52 0.89
CA MET A 101 0.91 -4.74 0.13
C MET A 101 0.69 -5.94 1.05
N ASN A 102 -0.08 -6.92 0.58
CA ASN A 102 -0.23 -8.20 1.25
C ASN A 102 0.91 -9.15 0.88
N TYR A 103 1.34 -9.93 1.88
CA TYR A 103 2.23 -11.07 1.66
C TYR A 103 1.55 -12.08 0.72
N SER A 104 2.35 -12.79 -0.08
CA SER A 104 1.97 -13.72 -1.15
C SER A 104 1.38 -13.09 -2.42
N GLU A 105 0.77 -11.91 -2.34
CA GLU A 105 0.16 -11.23 -3.48
C GLU A 105 1.02 -10.07 -4.00
N GLY A 106 1.06 -8.97 -3.24
CA GLY A 106 1.83 -7.77 -3.60
C GLY A 106 3.32 -7.97 -3.34
N TYR A 107 3.69 -8.79 -2.35
CA TYR A 107 5.09 -9.19 -2.17
C TYR A 107 5.26 -10.62 -1.65
N ASN A 108 6.39 -11.23 -1.97
CA ASN A 108 6.82 -12.51 -1.44
C ASN A 108 8.22 -12.34 -0.84
N LEU A 109 8.47 -13.07 0.25
CA LEU A 109 9.78 -13.21 0.89
C LEU A 109 10.12 -14.70 0.95
N PHE A 110 11.35 -15.07 0.63
CA PHE A 110 11.79 -16.45 0.67
C PHE A 110 13.30 -16.53 0.94
N LEU A 111 13.72 -17.61 1.59
CA LEU A 111 15.12 -17.86 1.89
C LEU A 111 15.79 -18.58 0.72
N GLU A 112 16.90 -18.05 0.22
CA GLU A 112 17.71 -18.68 -0.83
C GLU A 112 19.16 -18.20 -0.71
N ASP A 113 20.13 -19.11 -0.81
CA ASP A 113 21.57 -18.82 -0.71
C ASP A 113 21.93 -18.01 0.56
N GLU A 114 21.40 -18.41 1.72
CA GLU A 114 21.58 -17.72 3.03
C GLU A 114 21.08 -16.27 3.07
N ALA A 115 20.32 -15.82 2.06
CA ALA A 115 19.77 -14.47 1.98
C ALA A 115 18.24 -14.51 1.93
N VAL A 116 17.60 -13.49 2.53
CA VAL A 116 16.17 -13.26 2.33
C VAL A 116 15.98 -12.54 1.00
N ARG A 117 15.40 -13.24 0.03
CA ARG A 117 15.02 -12.68 -1.27
C ARG A 117 13.59 -12.16 -1.23
N PHE A 118 13.34 -11.14 -2.05
CA PHE A 118 12.01 -10.59 -2.24
C PHE A 118 11.59 -10.64 -3.71
N ARG A 119 10.27 -10.75 -3.92
CA ARG A 119 9.59 -10.40 -5.17
C ARG A 119 8.47 -9.43 -4.83
N ILE A 120 8.49 -8.24 -5.40
CA ILE A 120 7.42 -7.26 -5.28
C ILE A 120 6.68 -7.19 -6.61
N SER A 121 5.35 -7.20 -6.57
CA SER A 121 4.45 -7.09 -7.71
C SER A 121 3.60 -5.84 -7.51
N THR A 122 3.98 -4.74 -8.17
CA THR A 122 3.20 -3.50 -8.10
C THR A 122 2.09 -3.45 -9.14
N LYS A 123 2.31 -4.07 -10.29
CA LYS A 123 1.35 -4.21 -11.40
C LYS A 123 1.24 -5.68 -11.81
N PRO A 124 0.12 -6.09 -12.44
CA PRO A 124 0.00 -7.43 -13.01
C PRO A 124 1.21 -7.80 -13.89
N TYR A 125 1.76 -8.99 -13.69
CA TYR A 125 2.89 -9.58 -14.44
C TYR A 125 4.23 -8.82 -14.39
N ASN A 126 4.31 -7.72 -13.63
CA ASN A 126 5.52 -6.91 -13.51
C ASN A 126 6.12 -7.08 -12.12
N HIS A 127 7.37 -7.52 -12.06
CA HIS A 127 8.03 -7.87 -10.80
C HIS A 127 9.37 -7.18 -10.63
N VAL A 128 9.61 -6.70 -9.41
CA VAL A 128 10.92 -6.24 -8.94
C VAL A 128 11.43 -7.27 -7.95
N LYS A 129 12.65 -7.77 -8.16
CA LYS A 129 13.24 -8.83 -7.34
C LYS A 129 14.60 -8.40 -6.81
N GLY A 130 14.94 -8.90 -5.64
CA GLY A 130 16.21 -8.58 -5.01
C GLY A 130 16.41 -9.29 -3.68
N LYS A 131 17.31 -8.76 -2.87
CA LYS A 131 17.64 -9.26 -1.54
C LYS A 131 17.36 -8.19 -0.49
N LEU A 132 16.93 -8.60 0.70
CA LEU A 132 16.94 -7.71 1.86
C LEU A 132 18.37 -7.63 2.38
N ARG A 133 18.89 -6.43 2.59
CA ARG A 133 20.16 -6.22 3.29
C ARG A 133 19.88 -5.63 4.66
N GLY A 134 20.22 -6.35 5.71
CA GLY A 134 20.23 -5.85 7.07
C GLY A 134 21.64 -5.81 7.61
N THR A 135 21.93 -4.86 8.48
CA THR A 135 23.03 -4.95 9.42
C THR A 135 22.50 -5.53 10.72
N GLN A 136 23.31 -6.33 11.41
CA GLN A 136 22.98 -6.77 12.76
C GLN A 136 22.96 -5.55 13.69
N ASP A 137 21.90 -5.41 14.50
CA ASP A 137 21.80 -4.35 15.53
C ASP A 137 22.91 -4.47 16.58
#